data_AF-A0A4C1Y471-F1
#
_entry.id   AF-A0A4C1Y471-F1
#
_cell.length_a   1.000
_cell.length_b   1.000
_cell.length_c   1.000
_cell.angle_alpha   90.00
_cell.angle_beta   90.00
_cell.angle_gamma   90.00
#
_symmetry.space_group_name_H-M   'P 1'
#
loop_
_entity.id
_entity.type
_entity.pdbx_description
1 polymer ?
#
loop_
_entity_poly.entity_id
_entity_poly.type
_entity_poly.pdbx_seq_one_letter_code
_entity_poly.pdbx_strand_id
1 'polypeptide(L)'
;MDKTSRGKFEGGDAAWEETNLKSYARSEIRLVEIQEGLCSEVNNHQDSCYSLAEQAEQLLEMWWFKQAPDTADLYSWLCIDTLHYCCPKLHYGELCSPCPLDKDNKICGGRGKCHGEGTRKGNGTCICNKGYKGSNCEDCDKNFYRGSDTKCKACHKACEGCNGGGPNACYSCKSGWILEAVPVQVLASTSVLLALMIHFCGVECA
;
A
#
# COMPACT_ATOMS: atom_id res chain seq x y z
N MET A 1 11.77 18.67 -3.88
CA MET A 1 12.54 19.52 -2.93
C MET A 1 14.00 19.10 -2.87
N ASP A 2 14.32 17.81 -2.76
CA ASP A 2 15.72 17.35 -2.63
C ASP A 2 16.58 17.59 -3.88
N LYS A 3 15.98 17.55 -5.08
CA LYS A 3 16.69 17.79 -6.35
C LYS A 3 17.36 19.17 -6.43
N THR A 4 16.76 20.19 -5.82
CA THR A 4 17.28 21.56 -5.77
C THR A 4 17.82 21.89 -4.36
N SER A 5 18.19 20.89 -3.55
CA SER A 5 18.67 21.13 -2.18
C SER A 5 20.06 21.75 -2.11
N ARG A 6 20.90 21.52 -3.13
CA ARG A 6 22.31 21.97 -3.19
C ARG A 6 22.59 23.02 -4.26
N GLY A 7 21.57 23.51 -4.98
CA GLY A 7 21.76 24.42 -6.13
C GLY A 7 22.62 23.82 -7.25
N LYS A 8 22.92 24.63 -8.28
CA LYS A 8 23.86 24.28 -9.37
C LYS A 8 25.26 24.84 -9.09
N PHE A 9 25.81 24.64 -7.88
CA PHE A 9 27.12 25.18 -7.53
C PHE A 9 28.25 24.24 -8.00
N GLU A 10 29.13 24.76 -8.86
CA GLU A 10 30.26 24.05 -9.49
C GLU A 10 31.49 23.90 -8.57
N GLY A 11 31.30 23.39 -7.35
CA GLY A 11 32.40 23.07 -6.43
C GLY A 11 33.03 24.30 -5.78
N GLY A 12 32.53 24.66 -4.60
CA GLY A 12 33.06 25.74 -3.76
C GLY A 12 33.30 25.27 -2.32
N ASP A 13 33.98 26.13 -1.55
CA ASP A 13 34.43 25.85 -0.17
C ASP A 13 33.26 25.57 0.80
N ALA A 14 33.38 24.54 1.64
CA ALA A 14 32.28 23.97 2.43
C ALA A 14 31.67 24.97 3.45
N ALA A 15 32.47 25.91 3.96
CA ALA A 15 32.01 26.95 4.88
C ALA A 15 31.13 28.02 4.19
N TRP A 16 31.40 28.30 2.91
CA TRP A 16 30.56 29.17 2.09
C TRP A 16 29.24 28.47 1.76
N GLU A 17 29.28 27.16 1.48
CA GLU A 17 28.08 26.35 1.27
C GLU A 17 27.17 26.39 2.51
N GLU A 18 27.67 26.13 3.71
CA GLU A 18 26.82 26.02 4.91
C GLU A 18 26.09 27.33 5.29
N THR A 19 26.70 28.48 5.00
CA THR A 19 26.12 29.81 5.28
C THR A 19 25.13 30.25 4.18
N ASN A 20 25.47 30.00 2.91
CA ASN A 20 24.62 30.39 1.77
C ASN A 20 23.53 29.36 1.46
N LEU A 21 23.67 28.10 1.88
CA LEU A 21 22.61 27.09 1.77
C LEU A 21 21.39 27.48 2.61
N LYS A 22 21.58 28.14 3.77
CA LYS A 22 20.46 28.64 4.58
C LYS A 22 19.69 29.75 3.88
N SER A 23 20.37 30.67 3.19
CA SER A 23 19.71 31.74 2.41
C SER A 23 19.10 31.21 1.11
N TYR A 24 19.78 30.28 0.42
CA TYR A 24 19.28 29.62 -0.78
C TYR A 24 18.08 28.70 -0.49
N ALA A 25 18.04 28.01 0.65
CA ALA A 25 16.97 27.07 0.98
C ALA A 25 15.56 27.68 0.94
N ARG A 26 15.41 28.99 1.19
CA ARG A 26 14.14 29.73 1.07
C ARG A 26 14.26 30.95 0.15
N SER A 27 15.20 30.94 -0.79
CA SER A 27 15.34 32.02 -1.78
C SER A 27 14.27 31.93 -2.87
N GLU A 28 14.01 33.05 -3.54
CA GLU A 28 13.19 33.13 -4.74
C GLU A 28 13.77 32.31 -5.89
N ILE A 29 15.10 32.39 -6.09
CA ILE A 29 15.80 31.63 -7.14
C ILE A 29 15.53 30.12 -6.99
N ARG A 30 15.60 29.58 -5.77
CA ARG A 30 15.32 28.17 -5.54
C ARG A 30 13.87 27.81 -5.83
N LEU A 31 12.93 28.70 -5.54
CA LEU A 31 11.52 28.48 -5.85
C LEU A 31 11.28 28.39 -7.36
N VAL A 32 11.87 29.31 -8.14
CA VAL A 32 11.82 29.27 -9.61
C VAL A 32 12.39 27.97 -10.15
N GLU A 33 13.58 27.55 -9.69
CA GLU A 33 14.17 26.27 -10.10
C GLU A 33 13.27 25.05 -9.79
N ILE A 34 12.54 25.10 -8.66
CA ILE A 34 11.57 24.06 -8.32
C ILE A 34 10.39 24.09 -9.29
N GLN A 35 9.84 25.27 -9.56
CA GLN A 35 8.66 25.45 -10.40
C GLN A 35 8.94 25.10 -11.87
N GLU A 36 10.11 25.46 -12.41
CA GLU A 36 10.56 25.05 -13.74
C GLU A 36 10.68 23.52 -13.90
N GLY A 37 11.01 22.84 -12.81
CA GLY A 37 11.10 21.37 -12.77
C GLY A 37 9.76 20.67 -12.59
N LEU A 38 8.67 21.39 -12.26
CA LEU A 38 7.35 20.77 -12.04
C LEU A 38 6.86 20.08 -13.32
N CYS A 39 6.12 18.99 -13.14
CA CYS A 39 5.50 18.21 -14.21
C CYS A 39 6.46 17.56 -15.23
N SER A 40 7.77 17.79 -15.14
CA SER A 40 8.77 17.24 -16.08
C SER A 40 8.83 15.70 -16.09
N GLU A 41 8.52 15.05 -14.97
CA GLU A 41 8.51 13.58 -14.83
C GLU A 41 7.12 12.95 -14.98
N VAL A 42 6.10 13.76 -15.26
CA VAL A 42 4.72 13.29 -15.37
C VAL A 42 4.48 12.73 -16.77
N ASN A 43 4.36 11.40 -16.87
CA ASN A 43 4.18 10.72 -18.15
C ASN A 43 2.76 10.81 -18.73
N ASN A 44 1.74 11.04 -17.90
CA ASN A 44 0.34 11.09 -18.31
C ASN A 44 -0.31 12.40 -17.86
N HIS A 45 -1.11 13.03 -18.73
CA HIS A 45 -1.81 14.30 -18.45
C HIS A 45 -0.85 15.45 -18.07
N GLN A 46 0.31 15.53 -18.74
CA GLN A 46 1.34 16.53 -18.46
C GLN A 46 0.81 17.97 -18.65
N ASP A 47 0.04 18.22 -19.71
CA ASP A 47 -0.58 19.53 -19.95
C ASP A 47 -1.49 19.96 -18.79
N SER A 48 -2.28 19.03 -18.26
CA SER A 48 -3.14 19.30 -17.10
C SER A 48 -2.32 19.60 -15.84
N CYS A 49 -1.16 18.97 -15.69
CA CYS A 49 -0.23 19.28 -14.60
C CYS A 49 0.32 20.70 -14.75
N TYR A 50 0.77 21.09 -15.94
CA TYR A 50 1.27 22.45 -16.19
C TYR A 50 0.19 23.51 -15.96
N SER A 51 -1.03 23.30 -16.48
CA SER A 51 -2.14 24.23 -16.23
C SER A 51 -2.49 24.37 -14.74
N LEU A 52 -2.36 23.29 -13.96
CA LEU A 52 -2.56 23.36 -12.51
C LEU A 52 -1.39 24.05 -11.80
N ALA A 53 -0.15 23.80 -12.24
CA ALA A 53 1.04 24.44 -11.67
C ALA A 53 1.00 25.96 -11.87
N GLU A 54 0.58 26.42 -13.05
CA GLU A 54 0.35 27.84 -13.36
C GLU A 54 -0.72 28.44 -12.43
N GLN A 55 -1.88 27.79 -12.28
CA GLN A 55 -2.93 28.25 -11.36
C GLN A 55 -2.47 28.31 -9.90
N ALA A 56 -1.54 27.45 -9.50
CA ALA A 56 -1.03 27.36 -8.13
C ALA A 56 0.17 28.28 -7.86
N GLU A 57 0.74 28.95 -8.87
CA GLU A 57 2.00 29.71 -8.77
C GLU A 57 1.97 30.74 -7.64
N GLN A 58 0.95 31.60 -7.62
CA GLN A 58 0.80 32.63 -6.58
C GLN A 58 0.61 32.05 -5.18
N LEU A 59 -0.08 30.90 -5.07
CA LEU A 59 -0.28 30.21 -3.79
C LEU A 59 1.03 29.60 -3.28
N LEU A 60 1.83 29.05 -4.19
CA LEU A 60 3.14 28.48 -3.89
C LEU A 60 4.12 29.56 -3.43
N GLU A 61 4.17 30.71 -4.11
CA GLU A 61 4.97 31.85 -3.67
C GLU A 61 4.55 32.35 -2.29
N MET A 62 3.25 32.55 -2.07
CA MET A 62 2.72 33.00 -0.77
C MET A 62 3.12 32.02 0.36
N TRP A 63 3.02 30.72 0.13
CA TRP A 63 3.43 29.71 1.11
C TRP A 63 4.96 29.68 1.29
N TRP A 64 5.71 29.92 0.22
CA TRP A 64 7.17 29.94 0.22
C TRP A 64 7.75 31.12 1.00
N PHE A 65 7.12 32.30 0.96
CA PHE A 65 7.64 33.50 1.61
C PHE A 65 7.02 33.81 2.98
N LYS A 66 5.99 33.06 3.41
CA LYS A 66 5.45 33.20 4.78
C LYS A 66 6.50 32.87 5.85
N GLN A 67 6.65 33.78 6.82
CA GLN A 67 7.71 33.77 7.86
C GLN A 67 7.53 32.74 8.99
N ALA A 68 6.43 32.00 9.03
CA ALA A 68 6.25 30.90 9.97
C ALA A 68 5.57 29.72 9.25
N PRO A 69 6.27 28.60 9.03
CA PRO A 69 5.62 27.35 8.65
C PRO A 69 5.00 26.76 9.92
N ASP A 70 3.98 27.40 10.47
CA ASP A 70 3.24 26.82 11.59
C ASP A 70 2.45 25.62 11.06
N THR A 71 3.05 24.45 11.27
CA THR A 71 2.45 23.12 11.45
C THR A 71 1.88 22.37 10.23
N ALA A 72 1.45 23.02 9.14
CA ALA A 72 0.86 22.32 8.00
C ALA A 72 1.86 22.09 6.86
N ASP A 73 2.06 20.82 6.47
CA ASP A 73 2.85 20.47 5.29
C ASP A 73 2.22 21.03 4.01
N LEU A 74 3.04 21.32 2.99
CA LEU A 74 2.60 21.95 1.73
C LEU A 74 1.42 21.20 1.08
N TYR A 75 1.40 19.87 1.14
CA TYR A 75 0.34 19.08 0.52
C TYR A 75 -1.00 19.31 1.22
N SER A 76 -1.03 19.27 2.55
CA SER A 76 -2.24 19.54 3.32
C SER A 76 -2.76 20.95 3.07
N TRP A 77 -1.88 21.96 3.20
CA TRP A 77 -2.28 23.35 3.02
C TRP A 77 -2.76 23.64 1.58
N LEU A 78 -2.00 23.24 0.56
CA LEU A 78 -2.32 23.58 -0.82
C LEU A 78 -3.46 22.72 -1.35
N CYS A 79 -3.35 21.39 -1.27
CA CYS A 79 -4.27 20.50 -1.97
C CYS A 79 -5.58 20.26 -1.20
N ILE A 80 -5.52 20.19 0.13
CA ILE A 80 -6.70 19.89 0.96
C ILE A 80 -7.41 21.18 1.36
N ASP A 81 -6.68 22.12 1.97
CA ASP A 81 -7.30 23.29 2.63
C ASP A 81 -7.53 24.45 1.67
N THR A 82 -6.64 24.67 0.70
CA THR A 82 -6.70 25.83 -0.21
C THR A 82 -7.41 25.53 -1.53
N LEU A 83 -6.99 24.47 -2.24
CA LEU A 83 -7.54 24.11 -3.55
C LEU A 83 -8.70 23.10 -3.47
N HIS A 84 -8.84 22.40 -2.34
CA HIS A 84 -9.84 21.35 -2.12
C HIS A 84 -9.84 20.20 -3.15
N TYR A 85 -8.75 19.99 -3.90
CA TYR A 85 -8.64 18.86 -4.85
C TYR A 85 -8.32 17.52 -4.17
N CYS A 86 -7.74 17.56 -2.97
CA CYS A 86 -7.42 16.37 -2.20
C CYS A 86 -8.33 16.20 -0.98
N CYS A 87 -8.33 14.97 -0.45
CA CYS A 87 -8.88 14.65 0.86
C CYS A 87 -7.76 14.41 1.89
N PRO A 88 -8.07 14.59 3.19
CA PRO A 88 -7.23 14.06 4.25
C PRO A 88 -7.01 12.55 4.08
N LYS A 89 -5.93 12.04 4.67
CA LYS A 89 -5.70 10.60 4.75
C LYS A 89 -6.93 9.90 5.32
N LEU A 90 -7.20 8.68 4.86
CA LEU A 90 -8.32 7.86 5.32
C LEU A 90 -9.72 8.42 4.99
N HIS A 91 -9.82 9.32 4.01
CA HIS A 91 -11.09 9.87 3.50
C HIS A 91 -11.16 9.76 1.98
N TYR A 92 -12.37 9.77 1.41
CA TYR A 92 -12.62 9.61 -0.02
C TYR A 92 -13.85 10.37 -0.50
N GLY A 93 -13.99 10.53 -1.82
CA GLY A 93 -15.17 11.09 -2.46
C GLY A 93 -15.28 12.61 -2.32
N GLU A 94 -16.30 13.20 -2.96
CA GLU A 94 -16.42 14.66 -3.12
C GLU A 94 -16.43 15.40 -1.76
N LEU A 95 -17.12 14.81 -0.78
CA LEU A 95 -17.24 15.36 0.57
C LEU A 95 -16.13 14.90 1.53
N CYS A 96 -15.13 14.16 1.06
CA CYS A 96 -14.12 13.50 1.91
C CYS A 96 -14.77 12.73 3.06
N SER A 97 -15.63 11.77 2.76
CA SER A 97 -16.21 10.88 3.76
C SER A 97 -15.14 9.91 4.31
N PRO A 98 -15.22 9.52 5.59
CA PRO A 98 -14.25 8.61 6.18
C PRO A 98 -14.33 7.22 5.55
N CYS A 99 -13.18 6.59 5.35
CA CYS A 99 -13.08 5.21 4.87
C CYS A 99 -13.67 4.21 5.88
N PRO A 100 -14.19 3.06 5.41
CA PRO A 100 -14.78 2.06 6.29
C PRO A 100 -13.74 1.49 7.27
N LEU A 101 -14.13 1.44 8.54
CA LEU A 101 -13.34 0.87 9.63
C LEU A 101 -13.95 -0.47 10.07
N ASP A 102 -13.09 -1.41 10.40
CA ASP A 102 -13.47 -2.65 11.06
C ASP A 102 -13.66 -2.46 12.58
N LYS A 103 -13.91 -3.57 13.29
CA LYS A 103 -14.10 -3.57 14.75
C LYS A 103 -12.84 -3.16 15.54
N ASP A 104 -11.67 -3.25 14.93
CA ASP A 104 -10.37 -2.90 15.51
C ASP A 104 -9.88 -1.51 15.04
N ASN A 105 -10.77 -0.70 14.44
CA ASN A 105 -10.46 0.60 13.84
C ASN A 105 -9.42 0.55 12.71
N LYS A 106 -9.33 -0.57 11.98
CA LYS A 106 -8.48 -0.71 10.80
C LYS A 106 -9.29 -0.52 9.53
N ILE A 107 -8.72 0.21 8.58
CA ILE A 107 -9.29 0.33 7.24
C ILE A 107 -9.13 -1.00 6.52
N CYS A 108 -10.25 -1.51 5.97
CA CYS A 108 -10.26 -2.74 5.19
C CYS A 108 -9.55 -3.91 5.91
N GLY A 109 -9.76 -4.07 7.22
CA GLY A 109 -9.16 -5.15 8.00
C GLY A 109 -7.64 -5.04 8.19
N GLY A 110 -7.03 -3.93 7.78
CA GLY A 110 -5.57 -3.80 7.60
C GLY A 110 -5.03 -4.66 6.45
N ARG A 111 -5.91 -5.14 5.56
CA ARG A 111 -5.65 -6.13 4.49
C ARG A 111 -6.09 -5.63 3.13
N GLY A 112 -6.29 -4.33 2.97
CA GLY A 112 -6.67 -3.71 1.72
C GLY A 112 -6.46 -2.20 1.77
N LYS A 113 -6.93 -1.53 0.72
CA LYS A 113 -6.93 -0.08 0.58
C LYS A 113 -8.35 0.42 0.34
N CYS A 114 -8.64 1.61 0.84
CA CYS A 114 -9.92 2.26 0.59
C CYS A 114 -9.93 2.86 -0.83
N HIS A 115 -10.93 2.54 -1.62
CA HIS A 115 -11.03 3.04 -3.00
C HIS A 115 -11.28 4.55 -3.01
N GLY A 116 -10.27 5.30 -3.47
CA GLY A 116 -10.30 6.76 -3.52
C GLY A 116 -9.70 7.45 -2.30
N GLU A 117 -9.01 6.71 -1.43
CA GLU A 117 -8.30 7.28 -0.28
C GLU A 117 -7.44 8.48 -0.68
N GLY A 118 -7.63 9.61 0.01
CA GLY A 118 -6.91 10.86 -0.22
C GLY A 118 -7.41 11.67 -1.42
N THR A 119 -8.42 11.19 -2.15
CA THR A 119 -8.94 11.83 -3.36
C THR A 119 -10.39 12.26 -3.19
N ARG A 120 -10.80 13.30 -3.93
CA ARG A 120 -12.21 13.71 -4.07
C ARG A 120 -13.06 12.74 -4.92
N LYS A 121 -12.50 11.58 -5.29
CA LYS A 121 -13.15 10.56 -6.11
C LYS A 121 -13.23 9.24 -5.34
N GLY A 122 -13.86 8.25 -5.96
CA GLY A 122 -14.00 6.90 -5.42
C GLY A 122 -15.23 6.70 -4.56
N ASN A 123 -15.50 5.44 -4.24
CA ASN A 123 -16.73 4.99 -3.58
C ASN A 123 -16.48 4.39 -2.17
N GLY A 124 -15.24 4.44 -1.68
CA GLY A 124 -14.90 3.96 -0.33
C GLY A 124 -14.89 2.45 -0.16
N THR A 125 -15.17 1.67 -1.21
CA THR A 125 -15.10 0.22 -1.14
C THR A 125 -13.68 -0.27 -0.91
N CYS A 126 -13.51 -1.42 -0.26
CA CYS A 126 -12.18 -1.97 -0.01
C CYS A 126 -11.63 -2.71 -1.23
N ILE A 127 -10.45 -2.30 -1.67
CA ILE A 127 -9.61 -3.04 -2.63
C ILE A 127 -8.69 -3.94 -1.83
N CYS A 128 -8.99 -5.23 -1.79
CA CYS A 128 -8.27 -6.19 -0.96
C CYS A 128 -6.90 -6.57 -1.51
N ASN A 129 -5.95 -6.80 -0.59
CA ASN A 129 -4.66 -7.37 -0.90
C ASN A 129 -4.84 -8.82 -1.41
N LYS A 130 -3.86 -9.30 -2.18
CA LYS A 130 -3.87 -10.65 -2.74
C LYS A 130 -4.16 -11.71 -1.66
N GLY A 131 -5.16 -12.55 -1.93
CA GLY A 131 -5.58 -13.64 -1.04
C GLY A 131 -6.65 -13.27 -0.02
N TYR A 132 -7.08 -12.01 0.02
CA TYR A 132 -8.19 -11.54 0.83
C TYR A 132 -9.38 -11.13 -0.04
N LYS A 133 -10.58 -11.31 0.50
CA LYS A 133 -11.86 -10.88 -0.10
C LYS A 133 -12.84 -10.47 1.00
N GLY A 134 -14.04 -10.07 0.59
CA GLY A 134 -15.07 -9.54 1.48
C GLY A 134 -15.13 -8.02 1.41
N SER A 135 -16.16 -7.43 2.03
CA SER A 135 -16.35 -5.97 2.02
C SER A 135 -15.27 -5.22 2.81
N ASN A 136 -14.65 -5.89 3.79
CA ASN A 136 -13.59 -5.35 4.64
C ASN A 136 -12.30 -6.19 4.58
N CYS A 137 -12.12 -7.03 3.55
CA CYS A 137 -10.95 -7.90 3.37
C CYS A 137 -10.71 -8.87 4.54
N GLU A 138 -11.80 -9.30 5.17
CA GLU A 138 -11.84 -10.16 6.34
C GLU A 138 -11.78 -11.64 5.99
N ASP A 139 -12.08 -12.02 4.75
CA ASP A 139 -12.17 -13.41 4.29
C ASP A 139 -10.98 -13.82 3.44
N CYS A 140 -10.67 -15.12 3.41
CA CYS A 140 -9.68 -15.65 2.48
C CYS A 140 -10.32 -15.93 1.12
N ASP A 141 -9.61 -15.56 0.06
CA ASP A 141 -10.05 -15.78 -1.31
C ASP A 141 -10.03 -17.28 -1.69
N LYS A 142 -10.67 -17.69 -2.80
CA LYS A 142 -10.93 -19.10 -3.19
C LYS A 142 -9.69 -20.02 -3.10
N ASN A 143 -8.49 -19.50 -3.40
CA ASN A 143 -7.23 -20.25 -3.40
C ASN A 143 -6.35 -19.98 -2.17
N PHE A 144 -6.96 -19.51 -1.09
CA PHE A 144 -6.29 -19.22 0.16
C PHE A 144 -7.09 -19.78 1.33
N TYR A 145 -6.39 -20.18 2.38
CA TYR A 145 -6.97 -20.67 3.62
C TYR A 145 -6.51 -19.84 4.81
N ARG A 146 -7.25 -19.90 5.91
CA ARG A 146 -6.90 -19.21 7.16
C ARG A 146 -5.82 -20.00 7.90
N GLY A 147 -4.63 -19.42 7.99
CA GLY A 147 -3.54 -19.94 8.82
C GLY A 147 -3.77 -19.73 10.31
N SER A 148 -2.95 -20.38 11.14
CA SER A 148 -2.94 -20.23 12.60
C SER A 148 -2.63 -18.80 13.07
N ASP A 149 -1.91 -18.03 12.26
CA ASP A 149 -1.60 -16.61 12.48
C ASP A 149 -2.73 -15.68 12.00
N THR A 150 -3.92 -16.21 11.70
CA THR A 150 -5.11 -15.52 11.16
C THR A 150 -4.93 -14.87 9.78
N LYS A 151 -3.75 -15.05 9.15
CA LYS A 151 -3.46 -14.58 7.80
C LYS A 151 -3.95 -15.58 6.76
N CYS A 152 -4.31 -15.08 5.58
CA CYS A 152 -4.64 -15.92 4.46
C CYS A 152 -3.36 -16.44 3.78
N LYS A 153 -3.22 -17.75 3.69
CA LYS A 153 -2.07 -18.44 3.08
C LYS A 153 -2.53 -19.15 1.81
N ALA A 154 -1.68 -19.15 0.79
CA ALA A 154 -2.01 -19.78 -0.48
C ALA A 154 -2.18 -21.30 -0.30
N CYS A 155 -3.16 -21.86 -0.98
CA CYS A 155 -3.31 -23.31 -1.10
C CYS A 155 -2.11 -23.94 -1.81
N HIS A 156 -1.95 -25.26 -1.64
CA HIS A 156 -1.00 -26.00 -2.46
C HIS A 156 -1.32 -25.82 -3.95
N LYS A 157 -0.28 -25.79 -4.80
CA LYS A 157 -0.41 -25.47 -6.24
C LYS A 157 -1.39 -26.40 -6.97
N ALA A 158 -1.51 -27.64 -6.51
CA ALA A 158 -2.40 -28.67 -7.03
C ALA A 158 -3.88 -28.46 -6.66
N CYS A 159 -4.19 -27.68 -5.62
CA CYS A 159 -5.57 -27.50 -5.15
C CYS A 159 -6.33 -26.46 -5.97
N GLU A 160 -7.62 -26.71 -6.25
CA GLU A 160 -8.57 -25.70 -6.75
C GLU A 160 -9.24 -24.89 -5.60
N GLY A 161 -9.01 -25.32 -4.36
CA GLY A 161 -9.35 -24.66 -3.11
C GLY A 161 -8.89 -25.56 -1.95
N CYS A 162 -8.73 -25.00 -0.75
CA CYS A 162 -8.23 -25.76 0.40
C CYS A 162 -8.76 -25.25 1.73
N ASN A 163 -8.74 -26.10 2.76
CA ASN A 163 -9.00 -25.72 4.15
C ASN A 163 -7.73 -25.61 5.00
N GLY A 164 -6.57 -25.93 4.43
CA GLY A 164 -5.30 -26.06 5.13
C GLY A 164 -4.10 -26.01 4.19
N GLY A 165 -2.91 -26.18 4.76
CA GLY A 165 -1.67 -26.23 3.98
C GLY A 165 -1.38 -27.63 3.47
N GLY A 166 -0.72 -27.72 2.31
CA GLY A 166 -0.28 -28.99 1.71
C GLY A 166 -1.26 -29.60 0.70
N PRO A 167 -0.83 -30.64 -0.03
CA PRO A 167 -1.62 -31.30 -1.08
C PRO A 167 -2.78 -32.15 -0.54
N ASN A 168 -2.76 -32.51 0.74
CA ASN A 168 -3.79 -33.30 1.42
C ASN A 168 -4.95 -32.46 1.99
N ALA A 169 -4.82 -31.12 1.95
CA ALA A 169 -5.83 -30.18 2.45
C ALA A 169 -6.70 -29.58 1.34
N CYS A 170 -6.58 -30.11 0.11
CA CYS A 170 -7.37 -29.65 -1.02
C CYS A 170 -8.84 -30.10 -0.89
N TYR A 171 -9.79 -29.21 -1.22
CA TYR A 171 -11.19 -29.61 -1.43
C TYR A 171 -11.33 -30.43 -2.73
N SER A 172 -10.59 -30.04 -3.75
CA SER A 172 -10.48 -30.72 -5.03
C SER A 172 -9.15 -30.39 -5.70
N CYS A 173 -8.71 -31.29 -6.59
CA CYS A 173 -7.51 -31.09 -7.39
C CYS A 173 -7.84 -30.24 -8.62
N LYS A 174 -6.89 -29.41 -9.05
CA LYS A 174 -6.96 -28.68 -10.33
C LYS A 174 -6.94 -29.66 -11.49
N SER A 175 -7.38 -29.19 -12.64
CA SER A 175 -7.21 -29.92 -13.91
C SER A 175 -5.74 -30.32 -14.11
N GLY A 176 -5.52 -31.60 -14.44
CA GLY A 176 -4.20 -32.20 -14.61
C GLY A 176 -3.57 -32.78 -13.33
N TRP A 177 -4.23 -32.64 -12.18
CA TRP A 177 -3.82 -33.24 -10.90
C TRP A 177 -4.84 -34.31 -10.50
N ILE A 178 -4.39 -35.39 -9.89
CA ILE A 178 -5.24 -36.51 -9.47
C ILE A 178 -5.24 -36.66 -7.95
N LEU A 179 -6.38 -37.07 -7.41
CA LEU A 179 -6.48 -37.39 -5.98
C LEU A 179 -5.93 -38.80 -5.77
N GLU A 180 -4.75 -38.89 -5.16
CA GLU A 180 -4.08 -40.16 -4.88
C GLU A 180 -4.23 -40.55 -3.41
N ALA A 181 -4.32 -41.87 -3.18
CA ALA A 181 -4.33 -42.43 -1.84
C ALA A 181 -2.89 -42.68 -1.37
N VAL A 182 -2.49 -42.02 -0.29
CA VAL A 182 -1.13 -42.08 0.27
C VAL A 182 -1.12 -42.75 1.64
N PRO A 183 -0.18 -43.67 1.92
CA PRO A 183 -0.04 -44.27 3.24
C PRO A 183 0.52 -43.23 4.23
N VAL A 184 -0.29 -42.83 5.21
CA VAL A 184 0.13 -41.96 6.31
C VAL A 184 0.68 -42.84 7.44
N GLN A 185 1.98 -42.73 7.72
CA GLN A 185 2.61 -43.39 8.86
C GLN A 185 2.44 -42.55 10.13
N VAL A 186 1.61 -43.01 11.06
CA VAL A 186 1.52 -42.40 12.40
C VAL A 186 2.38 -43.20 13.36
N LEU A 187 3.48 -42.62 13.84
CA LEU A 187 4.26 -43.19 14.94
C LEU A 187 3.54 -42.90 16.27
N ALA A 188 2.84 -43.89 16.82
CA ALA A 188 2.33 -43.81 18.19
C ALA A 188 3.48 -44.04 19.20
N SER A 189 3.93 -42.97 19.85
CA SER A 189 4.88 -42.92 20.98
C SER A 189 4.12 -43.15 22.31
N THR A 190 4.60 -43.73 23.42
CA THR A 190 5.83 -44.40 23.88
C THR A 190 5.40 -45.40 24.97
N SER A 191 5.09 -46.64 24.61
CA SER A 191 5.10 -47.77 25.54
C SER A 191 5.94 -48.85 24.90
N VAL A 192 7.01 -49.25 25.57
CA VAL A 192 8.14 -50.07 25.06
C VAL A 192 7.74 -51.51 24.70
N LEU A 193 6.45 -51.84 24.59
CA LEU A 193 6.01 -53.22 24.39
C LEU A 193 5.10 -53.52 23.18
N LEU A 194 4.66 -52.55 22.38
CA LEU A 194 4.09 -52.85 21.05
C LEU A 194 3.97 -51.56 20.22
N ALA A 195 4.89 -51.32 19.28
CA ALA A 195 4.68 -50.32 18.24
C ALA A 195 3.71 -50.91 17.20
N LEU A 196 2.41 -50.65 17.33
CA LEU A 196 1.45 -50.99 16.28
C LEU A 196 1.55 -49.92 15.18
N MET A 197 2.13 -50.26 14.03
CA MET A 197 2.09 -49.38 12.86
C MET A 197 0.69 -49.40 12.24
N ILE A 198 -0.16 -48.47 12.67
CA ILE A 198 -1.47 -48.27 12.06
C ILE A 198 -1.26 -47.45 10.78
N HIS A 199 -1.50 -48.07 9.63
CA HIS A 199 -1.52 -47.39 8.34
C HIS A 199 -2.90 -46.78 8.13
N PHE A 200 -2.97 -45.45 8.10
CA PHE A 200 -4.16 -44.76 7.61
C PHE A 200 -3.94 -44.38 6.14
N CYS A 201 -4.96 -44.58 5.30
CA CYS A 201 -4.93 -44.10 3.93
C CYS A 201 -5.39 -42.65 3.93
N GLY A 202 -4.46 -41.71 3.70
CA GLY A 202 -4.78 -40.31 3.42
C GLY A 202 -5.05 -40.11 1.93
N VAL A 203 -5.63 -38.98 1.55
CA VAL A 203 -5.74 -38.58 0.14
C VAL A 203 -5.08 -37.23 -0.09
N GLU A 204 -4.38 -37.07 -1.20
CA GLU A 204 -3.71 -35.82 -1.58
C GLU A 204 -3.72 -35.60 -3.09
N CYS A 205 -3.61 -34.34 -3.51
CA CYS A 205 -3.50 -34.00 -4.94
C CYS A 205 -2.05 -34.08 -5.42
N ALA A 206 -1.78 -35.02 -6.33
CA ALA A 206 -0.47 -35.29 -6.93
C ALA A 206 -0.48 -35.22 -8.47
#